data_AF-A0A511HLX1-F1
#
_entry.id   AF-A0A511HLX1-F1
#
_cell.length_a   1.000
_cell.length_b   1.000
_cell.length_c   1.000
_cell.angle_alpha   90.00
_cell.angle_beta   90.00
_cell.angle_gamma   90.00
#
_symmetry.space_group_name_H-M   'P 1'
#
loop_
_entity.id
_entity.type
_entity.pdbx_description
1 polymer ?
#
loop_
_entity_poly.entity_id
_entity_poly.type
_entity_poly.pdbx_seq_one_letter_code
_entity_poly.pdbx_strand_id
1 'polypeptide(L)'
;MSFRRKLLTLALASSSLLAACVVQRPFYRDVVQPAGSSVTAGTLVDLIVLDSDTNQPVKGAKVLWGEDSRSRESYVTDEDGRVSFDVTPALLKENPLVEVVLPRGVRSYRLQVVPATDAAAPEASEASAAPATPEAPATPEAPAVPETPAAEDSAAAPETGN
;
A
#
# COMPACT_ATOMS: atom_id res chain seq x y z
N MET A 1 -48.63 -19.40 18.61
CA MET A 1 -47.61 -18.56 17.93
C MET A 1 -48.13 -18.20 16.53
N SER A 2 -48.56 -16.95 16.32
CA SER A 2 -49.26 -16.51 15.10
C SER A 2 -48.40 -16.59 13.84
N PHE A 3 -48.99 -17.05 12.73
CA PHE A 3 -48.37 -17.14 11.39
C PHE A 3 -47.77 -15.81 10.93
N ARG A 4 -48.38 -14.68 11.36
CA ARG A 4 -47.91 -13.32 11.09
C ARG A 4 -46.55 -13.01 11.72
N ARG A 5 -46.28 -13.55 12.92
CA ARG A 5 -44.97 -13.36 13.58
C ARG A 5 -43.86 -14.11 12.84
N LYS A 6 -44.14 -15.33 12.36
CA LYS A 6 -43.17 -16.15 11.60
C LYS A 6 -42.82 -15.52 10.24
N LEU A 7 -43.80 -14.99 9.52
CA LEU A 7 -43.58 -14.26 8.25
C LEU A 7 -42.73 -13.00 8.46
N LEU A 8 -42.96 -12.26 9.54
CA LEU A 8 -42.23 -11.04 9.84
C LEU A 8 -40.77 -11.31 10.23
N THR A 9 -40.49 -12.41 10.95
CA THR A 9 -39.10 -12.81 11.27
C THR A 9 -38.35 -13.29 10.03
N LEU A 10 -39.03 -14.04 9.15
CA LEU A 10 -38.45 -14.47 7.87
C LEU A 10 -38.11 -13.27 6.99
N ALA A 11 -39.03 -12.29 6.88
CA ALA A 11 -38.82 -11.08 6.11
C ALA A 11 -37.66 -10.22 6.65
N LEU A 12 -37.56 -10.06 7.98
CA LEU A 12 -36.43 -9.34 8.59
C LEU A 12 -35.10 -10.05 8.36
N ALA A 13 -35.06 -11.38 8.47
CA ALA A 13 -33.85 -12.17 8.22
C ALA A 13 -33.42 -12.14 6.74
N SER A 14 -34.37 -12.20 5.80
CA SER A 14 -34.04 -12.09 4.38
C SER A 14 -33.51 -10.70 4.00
N SER A 15 -34.06 -9.64 4.61
CA SER A 15 -33.59 -8.27 4.35
C SER A 15 -32.18 -8.01 4.88
N SER A 16 -31.79 -8.63 6.01
CA SER A 16 -30.41 -8.49 6.52
C SER A 16 -29.40 -9.27 5.67
N LEU A 17 -29.76 -10.43 5.13
CA LEU A 17 -28.88 -11.17 4.21
C LEU A 17 -28.68 -10.45 2.88
N LEU A 18 -29.72 -9.79 2.34
CA LEU A 18 -29.61 -9.01 1.10
C LEU A 18 -28.80 -7.73 1.27
N ALA A 19 -28.87 -7.09 2.44
CA ALA A 19 -28.09 -5.88 2.75
C ALA A 19 -26.57 -6.13 2.78
N ALA A 20 -26.13 -7.35 3.10
CA ALA A 20 -24.71 -7.71 3.14
C ALA A 20 -24.07 -7.85 1.75
N CYS A 21 -24.85 -7.96 0.66
CA CYS A 21 -24.30 -8.22 -0.68
C CYS A 21 -23.97 -6.96 -1.50
N VAL A 22 -24.39 -5.76 -1.08
CA VAL A 22 -24.24 -4.52 -1.89
C VAL A 22 -23.06 -3.65 -1.43
N VAL A 23 -22.50 -3.92 -0.25
CA VAL A 23 -21.56 -2.99 0.43
C VAL A 23 -20.08 -3.21 0.06
N GLN A 24 -19.74 -4.22 -0.74
CA GLN A 24 -18.34 -4.65 -0.85
C GLN A 24 -17.46 -3.82 -1.80
N ARG A 25 -18.03 -2.97 -2.68
CA ARG A 25 -17.26 -2.23 -3.70
C ARG A 25 -17.42 -0.72 -3.52
N PRO A 26 -16.38 -0.01 -3.09
CA PRO A 26 -16.44 1.44 -2.99
C PRO A 26 -16.49 2.07 -4.39
N PHE A 27 -17.20 3.18 -4.52
CA PHE A 27 -17.16 3.97 -5.73
C PHE A 27 -15.89 4.81 -5.80
N TYR A 28 -15.49 5.22 -7.01
CA TYR A 28 -14.29 6.03 -7.22
C TYR A 28 -14.29 7.27 -6.31
N ARG A 29 -15.42 7.99 -6.22
CA ARG A 29 -15.55 9.16 -5.35
C ARG A 29 -15.38 8.85 -3.86
N ASP A 30 -15.84 7.69 -3.39
CA ASP A 30 -15.69 7.31 -1.98
C ASP A 30 -14.23 7.02 -1.62
N VAL A 31 -13.45 6.55 -2.60
CA VAL A 31 -12.02 6.34 -2.45
C VAL A 31 -11.30 7.68 -2.48
N VAL A 32 -11.45 8.49 -3.53
CA VAL A 32 -10.66 9.74 -3.68
C VAL A 32 -11.16 10.92 -2.83
N GLN A 33 -12.42 10.91 -2.40
CA GLN A 33 -13.05 11.95 -1.57
C GLN A 33 -13.72 11.32 -0.34
N PRO A 34 -12.95 10.71 0.58
CA PRO A 34 -13.53 10.22 1.83
C PRO A 34 -14.15 11.39 2.59
N ALA A 35 -15.33 11.15 3.19
CA ALA A 35 -16.23 12.15 3.77
C ALA A 35 -15.51 13.32 4.46
N GLY A 36 -15.33 14.43 3.74
CA GLY A 36 -14.68 15.66 4.24
C GLY A 36 -13.49 16.17 3.41
N SER A 37 -12.95 15.37 2.48
CA SER A 37 -11.83 15.79 1.62
C SER A 37 -12.31 16.19 0.21
N SER A 38 -12.01 17.43 -0.20
CA SER A 38 -12.26 17.89 -1.57
C SER A 38 -11.00 17.74 -2.42
N VAL A 39 -10.91 16.67 -3.20
CA VAL A 39 -9.86 16.51 -4.22
C VAL A 39 -10.35 17.08 -5.54
N THR A 40 -9.57 18.00 -6.11
CA THR A 40 -9.86 18.64 -7.40
C THR A 40 -9.42 17.75 -8.56
N ALA A 41 -10.16 17.78 -9.66
CA ALA A 41 -9.72 17.15 -10.90
C ALA A 41 -8.34 17.69 -11.33
N GLY A 42 -7.44 16.81 -11.76
CA GLY A 42 -6.05 17.11 -12.09
C GLY A 42 -5.10 17.11 -10.88
N THR A 43 -5.56 16.71 -9.70
CA THR A 43 -4.68 16.50 -8.54
C THR A 43 -4.13 15.07 -8.55
N LEU A 44 -2.83 14.95 -8.32
CA LEU A 44 -2.17 13.66 -8.14
C LEU A 44 -2.46 13.13 -6.74
N VAL A 45 -2.96 11.89 -6.68
CA VAL A 45 -3.35 11.23 -5.44
C VAL A 45 -2.64 9.90 -5.34
N ASP A 46 -2.12 9.61 -4.15
CA ASP A 46 -1.59 8.30 -3.84
C ASP A 46 -2.63 7.49 -3.07
N LEU A 47 -2.77 6.24 -3.47
CA LEU A 47 -3.64 5.26 -2.83
C LEU A 47 -2.78 4.11 -2.34
N ILE A 48 -2.95 3.74 -1.09
CA ILE A 48 -2.27 2.60 -0.48
C ILE A 48 -3.31 1.50 -0.24
N VAL A 49 -3.02 0.31 -0.76
CA VAL A 49 -3.79 -0.90 -0.51
C VAL A 49 -3.16 -1.61 0.68
N LEU A 50 -3.91 -1.69 1.78
CA LEU A 50 -3.49 -2.35 3.01
C LEU A 50 -4.34 -3.61 3.21
N ASP A 51 -3.74 -4.67 3.73
CA ASP A 51 -4.44 -5.86 4.21
C ASP A 51 -5.26 -5.46 5.45
N SER A 52 -6.56 -5.81 5.50
CA SER A 52 -7.41 -5.36 6.62
C SER A 52 -7.14 -6.09 7.93
N ASP A 53 -6.56 -7.29 7.87
CA ASP A 53 -6.29 -8.11 9.04
C ASP A 53 -4.94 -7.70 9.67
N THR A 54 -3.92 -7.52 8.84
CA THR A 54 -2.54 -7.24 9.31
C THR A 54 -2.15 -5.77 9.24
N ASN A 55 -2.91 -4.93 8.55
CA ASN A 55 -2.58 -3.54 8.24
C ASN A 55 -1.27 -3.37 7.46
N GLN A 56 -0.79 -4.43 6.81
CA GLN A 56 0.43 -4.38 6.00
C GLN A 56 0.13 -3.97 4.56
N PRO A 57 1.04 -3.28 3.88
CA PRO A 57 0.90 -2.95 2.47
C PRO A 57 0.85 -4.21 1.59
N VAL A 58 -0.07 -4.20 0.63
CA VAL A 58 -0.28 -5.33 -0.27
C VAL A 58 0.42 -5.07 -1.59
N LYS A 59 1.57 -5.72 -1.78
CA LYS A 59 2.32 -5.70 -3.04
C LYS A 59 1.61 -6.47 -4.15
N GLY A 60 1.55 -5.88 -5.35
CA GLY A 60 1.03 -6.55 -6.55
C GLY A 60 -0.49 -6.74 -6.60
N ALA A 61 -1.24 -6.01 -5.77
CA ALA A 61 -2.68 -5.89 -5.93
C ALA A 61 -2.99 -5.10 -7.20
N LYS A 62 -3.99 -5.55 -7.98
CA LYS A 62 -4.45 -4.81 -9.15
C LYS A 62 -5.66 -3.98 -8.77
N VAL A 63 -5.57 -2.67 -8.93
CA VAL A 63 -6.69 -1.74 -8.75
C VAL A 63 -7.23 -1.36 -10.12
N LEU A 64 -8.53 -1.52 -10.31
CA LEU A 64 -9.22 -1.23 -11.56
C LEU A 64 -10.39 -0.28 -11.31
N TRP A 65 -10.53 0.71 -12.17
CA TRP A 65 -11.70 1.60 -12.19
C TRP A 65 -12.03 1.99 -13.62
N GLY A 66 -13.29 2.30 -13.87
CA GLY A 66 -13.82 2.64 -15.20
C GLY A 66 -15.21 2.06 -15.40
N GLU A 67 -16.03 2.74 -16.22
CA GLU A 67 -17.41 2.37 -16.51
C GLU A 67 -17.48 1.06 -17.32
N ASP A 68 -16.70 0.97 -18.39
CA ASP A 68 -16.70 -0.17 -19.29
C ASP A 68 -15.43 -1.01 -19.15
N SER A 69 -15.55 -2.30 -19.48
CA SER A 69 -14.39 -3.21 -19.58
C SER A 69 -13.30 -2.74 -20.55
N ARG A 70 -13.62 -1.86 -21.50
CA ARG A 70 -12.69 -1.33 -22.51
C ARG A 70 -12.02 -0.01 -22.11
N SER A 71 -12.65 0.78 -21.24
CA SER A 71 -12.12 2.05 -20.72
C SER A 71 -11.59 1.91 -19.29
N ARG A 72 -11.49 0.68 -18.77
CA ARG A 72 -10.92 0.41 -17.46
C ARG A 72 -9.44 0.77 -17.42
N GLU A 73 -9.11 1.66 -16.51
CA GLU A 73 -7.73 1.86 -16.09
C GLU A 73 -7.35 0.76 -15.10
N SER A 74 -6.13 0.26 -15.22
CA SER A 74 -5.60 -0.78 -14.36
C SER A 74 -4.23 -0.36 -13.85
N TYR A 75 -4.11 -0.38 -12.54
CA TYR A 75 -2.86 -0.10 -11.85
C TYR A 75 -2.46 -1.30 -11.00
N VAL A 76 -1.16 -1.48 -10.82
CA VAL A 76 -0.60 -2.52 -9.96
C VAL A 76 0.15 -1.83 -8.83
N THR A 77 -0.12 -2.24 -7.60
CA THR A 77 0.56 -1.67 -6.44
C THR A 77 2.02 -2.10 -6.36
N ASP A 78 2.87 -1.16 -5.93
CA ASP A 78 4.30 -1.35 -5.72
C ASP A 78 4.63 -2.13 -4.43
N GLU A 79 5.90 -2.14 -4.01
CA GLU A 79 6.35 -2.85 -2.80
C GLU A 79 5.71 -2.31 -1.52
N ASP A 80 5.41 -1.02 -1.51
CA ASP A 80 4.75 -0.31 -0.41
C ASP A 80 3.21 -0.37 -0.52
N GLY A 81 2.69 -1.17 -1.46
CA GLY A 81 1.25 -1.30 -1.69
C GLY A 81 0.62 -0.02 -2.26
N ARG A 82 1.43 0.93 -2.75
CA ARG A 82 1.01 2.25 -3.19
C ARG A 82 0.77 2.27 -4.71
N VAL A 83 -0.15 3.14 -5.12
CA VAL A 83 -0.42 3.48 -6.51
C VAL A 83 -0.70 4.98 -6.60
N SER A 84 0.00 5.66 -7.50
CA SER A 84 -0.20 7.08 -7.80
C SER A 84 -1.00 7.23 -9.09
N PHE A 85 -1.99 8.12 -9.08
CA PHE A 85 -2.78 8.43 -10.26
C PHE A 85 -3.31 9.86 -10.24
N ASP A 86 -3.59 10.39 -11.43
CA ASP A 86 -4.20 11.70 -11.60
C ASP A 86 -5.72 11.60 -11.55
N VAL A 87 -6.34 12.44 -10.72
CA VAL A 87 -7.80 12.45 -10.60
C VAL A 87 -8.42 13.09 -11.85
N THR A 88 -8.97 12.27 -12.74
CA THR A 88 -9.60 12.76 -13.98
C THR A 88 -11.05 13.23 -13.72
N PRO A 89 -11.51 14.36 -14.30
CA PRO A 89 -12.87 14.85 -14.09
C PRO A 89 -13.95 13.91 -14.65
N ALA A 90 -13.63 13.11 -15.67
CA ALA A 90 -14.50 12.07 -16.20
C ALA A 90 -14.83 11.01 -15.12
N LEU A 91 -13.82 10.47 -14.44
CA LEU A 91 -13.99 9.48 -13.38
C LEU A 91 -14.76 10.02 -12.17
N LEU A 92 -14.60 11.31 -11.82
CA LEU A 92 -15.40 11.95 -10.78
C LEU A 92 -16.87 12.11 -11.17
N LYS A 93 -17.15 12.37 -12.45
CA LYS A 93 -18.51 12.54 -12.97
C LYS A 93 -19.23 11.21 -13.13
N GLU A 94 -18.55 10.23 -13.73
CA GLU A 94 -19.06 8.89 -13.98
C GLU A 94 -19.18 8.08 -12.68
N ASN A 95 -18.27 8.32 -11.74
CA ASN A 95 -18.21 7.63 -10.46
C ASN A 95 -18.25 6.10 -10.59
N PRO A 96 -17.31 5.48 -11.34
CA PRO A 96 -17.31 4.04 -11.53
C PRO A 96 -16.98 3.28 -10.24
N LEU A 97 -17.28 1.99 -10.21
CA LEU A 97 -16.89 1.11 -9.11
C LEU A 97 -15.37 0.85 -9.13
N VAL A 98 -14.77 0.86 -7.96
CA VAL A 98 -13.38 0.42 -7.77
C VAL A 98 -13.35 -1.07 -7.50
N GLU A 99 -12.56 -1.79 -8.28
CA GLU A 99 -12.34 -3.22 -8.14
C GLU A 99 -10.87 -3.47 -7.79
N VAL A 100 -10.65 -4.17 -6.68
CA VAL A 100 -9.31 -4.59 -6.25
C VAL A 100 -9.19 -6.09 -6.40
N VAL A 101 -8.27 -6.54 -7.24
CA VAL A 101 -7.91 -7.95 -7.39
C VAL A 101 -6.69 -8.21 -6.52
N LEU A 102 -6.90 -8.97 -5.46
CA LEU A 102 -5.87 -9.28 -4.48
C LEU A 102 -4.92 -10.39 -4.96
N PRO A 103 -3.64 -10.33 -4.61
CA PRO A 103 -2.69 -11.41 -4.83
C PRO A 103 -2.98 -12.59 -3.91
N ARG A 104 -2.35 -13.73 -4.18
CA ARG A 104 -2.54 -14.93 -3.35
C ARG A 104 -2.01 -14.70 -1.93
N GLY A 105 -2.79 -15.12 -0.95
CA GLY A 105 -2.46 -14.99 0.47
C GLY A 105 -3.22 -13.86 1.18
N VAL A 106 -3.74 -12.88 0.44
CA VAL A 106 -4.52 -11.77 0.99
C VAL A 106 -6.02 -12.04 0.79
N ARG A 107 -6.82 -11.89 1.85
CA ARG A 107 -8.26 -12.19 1.84
C ARG A 107 -9.14 -10.94 1.96
N SER A 108 -8.59 -9.90 2.58
CA SER A 108 -9.30 -8.68 2.92
C SER A 108 -8.39 -7.49 2.59
N TYR A 109 -8.99 -6.34 2.27
CA TYR A 109 -8.23 -5.13 2.02
C TYR A 109 -8.99 -3.89 2.46
N ARG A 110 -8.23 -2.84 2.73
CA ARG A 110 -8.71 -1.48 2.94
C ARG A 110 -7.91 -0.53 2.07
N LEU A 111 -8.57 0.53 1.63
CA LEU A 111 -7.99 1.57 0.81
C LEU A 111 -7.71 2.78 1.69
N GLN A 112 -6.48 3.29 1.64
CA GLN A 112 -6.09 4.51 2.32
C GLN A 112 -5.61 5.53 1.29
N VAL A 113 -6.25 6.69 1.25
CA VAL A 113 -5.84 7.77 0.36
C VAL A 113 -4.87 8.71 1.08
N VAL A 114 -3.74 8.96 0.43
CA VAL A 114 -2.73 9.92 0.84
C VAL A 114 -2.68 11.01 -0.23
N PRO A 115 -3.17 12.23 0.05
CA PRO A 115 -3.00 13.34 -0.88
C PRO A 115 -1.50 13.61 -1.08
N ALA A 116 -1.06 13.79 -2.33
CA ALA A 116 0.35 13.96 -2.68
C ALA A 116 1.03 15.22 -2.08
N THR A 117 0.29 16.05 -1.34
CA THR A 117 0.83 17.16 -0.55
C THR A 117 1.83 16.70 0.53
N ASP A 118 1.84 15.41 0.89
CA ASP A 118 2.73 14.84 1.92
C ASP A 118 3.82 13.90 1.34
N ALA A 119 4.18 14.03 0.06
CA ALA A 119 5.28 13.28 -0.55
C ALA A 119 6.68 13.85 -0.23
N ALA A 120 6.80 14.69 0.81
CA ALA A 120 8.05 15.32 1.22
C ALA A 120 8.26 15.24 2.74
N ALA A 121 8.29 14.03 3.31
CA ALA A 121 9.04 13.77 4.54
C ALA A 121 9.29 12.28 4.74
N PRO A 122 10.39 11.71 4.20
CA PRO A 122 11.00 10.57 4.82
C PRO A 122 11.75 11.03 6.07
N GLU A 123 11.52 10.30 7.17
CA GLU A 123 12.39 10.16 8.34
C GLU A 123 12.57 11.37 9.29
N ALA A 124 11.94 11.25 10.46
CA ALA A 124 12.62 11.49 11.73
C ALA A 124 11.80 10.83 12.86
N SER A 125 11.93 9.51 12.96
CA SER A 125 11.80 8.85 14.27
C SER A 125 13.04 9.21 15.10
N GLU A 126 13.22 10.49 15.41
CA GLU A 126 14.14 10.92 16.45
C GLU A 126 13.45 10.66 17.78
N ALA A 127 13.83 9.53 18.37
CA ALA A 127 13.63 9.23 19.76
C ALA A 127 13.97 10.45 20.61
N SER A 128 12.97 10.92 21.34
CA SER A 128 13.12 11.87 22.44
C SER A 128 14.06 11.30 23.50
N ALA A 129 15.24 11.89 23.67
CA ALA A 129 15.87 12.16 24.97
C ALA A 129 17.16 12.99 24.78
N ALA A 130 17.05 14.30 25.05
CA ALA A 130 18.19 15.16 25.43
C ALA A 130 18.58 14.90 26.92
N PRO A 131 19.61 15.53 27.55
CA PRO A 131 20.64 16.47 27.05
C PRO A 131 22.11 16.24 27.57
N ALA A 132 23.06 16.93 26.92
CA ALA A 132 24.28 17.61 27.44
C ALA A 132 25.37 16.90 28.31
N THR A 133 26.56 16.73 27.70
CA THR A 133 27.91 17.31 28.05
C THR A 133 28.60 16.92 29.40
N PRO A 134 29.94 17.01 29.62
CA PRO A 134 31.15 17.21 28.78
C PRO A 134 32.35 16.23 29.00
N GLU A 135 33.38 16.42 28.17
CA GLU A 135 34.84 16.35 28.47
C GLU A 135 35.62 15.00 28.57
N ALA A 136 36.56 14.89 27.62
CA ALA A 136 37.82 14.14 27.62
C ALA A 136 38.68 14.44 28.89
N PRO A 137 39.77 13.71 29.26
CA PRO A 137 40.84 13.23 28.36
C PRO A 137 41.63 11.95 28.77
N ALA A 138 42.62 11.62 27.93
CA ALA A 138 43.85 10.84 28.16
C ALA A 138 43.89 9.33 27.80
N THR A 139 44.32 9.04 26.55
CA THR A 139 45.63 8.44 26.12
C THR A 139 46.56 7.88 27.22
N PRO A 140 47.54 6.96 26.98
CA PRO A 140 47.95 6.13 25.83
C PRO A 140 47.94 4.60 26.20
N GLU A 141 48.17 3.62 25.33
CA GLU A 141 49.48 3.12 24.91
C GLU A 141 49.28 1.97 23.92
N ALA A 142 50.05 2.00 22.84
CA ALA A 142 50.35 0.86 21.95
C ALA A 142 51.29 -0.14 22.70
N PRO A 143 51.96 -1.15 22.10
CA PRO A 143 52.00 -1.60 20.71
C PRO A 143 52.06 -3.14 20.54
N ALA A 144 52.25 -3.57 19.28
CA ALA A 144 53.01 -4.75 18.82
C ALA A 144 52.15 -5.90 18.21
N VAL A 145 52.08 -6.07 16.87
CA VAL A 145 53.11 -6.66 15.94
C VAL A 145 52.82 -8.17 15.71
N PRO A 146 53.07 -8.77 14.53
CA PRO A 146 52.99 -8.31 13.13
C PRO A 146 52.47 -9.40 12.16
N GLU A 147 52.43 -9.06 10.86
CA GLU A 147 52.77 -9.85 9.64
C GLU A 147 52.71 -11.40 9.66
N THR A 148 52.22 -12.09 8.62
CA THR A 148 52.98 -12.32 7.36
C THR A 148 52.14 -13.20 6.39
N PRO A 149 52.39 -13.13 5.07
CA PRO A 149 51.51 -13.58 3.97
C PRO A 149 52.02 -14.82 3.23
N ALA A 150 51.23 -15.33 2.27
CA ALA A 150 51.65 -16.02 1.03
C ALA A 150 50.39 -16.22 0.16
N ALA A 151 50.31 -15.78 -1.11
CA ALA A 151 51.02 -16.33 -2.30
C ALA A 151 50.63 -17.82 -2.50
N GLU A 152 50.21 -18.35 -3.64
CA GLU A 152 50.48 -18.10 -5.07
C GLU A 152 49.50 -19.02 -5.85
N ASP A 153 48.89 -18.58 -6.94
CA ASP A 153 49.30 -18.89 -8.33
C ASP A 153 48.49 -20.04 -8.97
N SER A 154 47.84 -19.74 -10.10
CA SER A 154 47.89 -20.57 -11.31
C SER A 154 47.03 -19.97 -12.42
N ALA A 155 47.76 -19.46 -13.41
CA ALA A 155 47.31 -19.15 -14.76
C ALA A 155 46.84 -20.39 -15.53
N ALA A 156 45.92 -20.20 -16.48
CA ALA A 156 46.02 -20.70 -17.85
C ALA A 156 44.83 -20.19 -18.71
N ALA A 157 45.14 -19.37 -19.71
CA ALA A 157 44.31 -19.16 -20.91
C ALA A 157 44.61 -20.27 -21.95
N PRO A 158 44.17 -20.16 -23.22
CA PRO A 158 42.82 -20.15 -23.78
C PRO A 158 42.62 -21.31 -24.79
N GLU A 159 41.40 -21.62 -25.23
CA GLU A 159 41.21 -22.36 -26.50
C GLU A 159 40.09 -21.77 -27.37
N THR A 160 40.40 -21.78 -28.67
CA THR A 160 39.65 -21.27 -29.82
C THR A 160 38.90 -22.41 -30.51
N GLY A 161 37.83 -22.10 -31.22
CA GLY A 161 37.29 -22.96 -32.29
C GLY A 161 35.78 -23.19 -32.24
N ASN A 162 35.00 -22.50 -33.08
CA ASN A 162 34.65 -22.95 -34.45
C ASN A 162 33.75 -21.91 -35.12
#